data_AF-A0A9W6XQE9-F1
#
_entry.id   AF-A0A9W6XQE9-F1
#
_cell.length_a   1.000
_cell.length_b   1.000
_cell.length_c   1.000
_cell.angle_alpha   90.00
_cell.angle_beta   90.00
_cell.angle_gamma   90.00
#
_symmetry.space_group_name_H-M   'P 1'
#
loop_
_entity.id
_entity.type
_entity.pdbx_description
1 polymer ?
#
loop_
_entity_poly.entity_id
_entity_poly.type
_entity_poly.pdbx_seq_one_letter_code
_entity_poly.pdbx_strand_id
1 'polypeptide(L)'
;MSRSTEKDDKERYLTYSITVRAGDKAKEIKEEVVTKKMPKFNEGGPKDFLDWAYHFSQLAKLKHWNTEDKFLNSNILLEGDLLEAFEDAAFTDDDTRTDEKFTRALRKASIVVLPVDYSETIQEELWEMRKSRSETLADYSKRFRALVRQEHTLA
;
A
#
# COMPACT_ATOMS: atom_id res chain seq x y z
N MET A 1 -15.33 -17.46 26.00
CA MET A 1 -13.94 -17.11 25.66
C MET A 1 -13.96 -16.29 24.39
N SER A 2 -13.91 -14.96 24.49
CA SER A 2 -14.03 -14.03 23.34
C SER A 2 -12.94 -12.97 23.39
N ARG A 3 -11.68 -13.41 23.53
CA ARG A 3 -10.53 -12.52 23.78
C ARG A 3 -9.43 -12.57 22.72
N SER A 4 -9.68 -13.14 21.54
CA SER A 4 -8.59 -13.52 20.63
C SER A 4 -8.65 -12.95 19.21
N THR A 5 -9.76 -12.41 18.70
CA THR A 5 -9.81 -11.92 17.31
C THR A 5 -9.45 -10.43 17.16
N GLU A 6 -9.95 -9.57 18.05
CA GLU A 6 -9.67 -8.12 17.96
C GLU A 6 -8.22 -7.73 18.26
N LYS A 7 -7.49 -8.57 19.01
CA LYS A 7 -6.09 -8.30 19.37
C LYS A 7 -5.16 -8.61 18.18
N ASP A 8 -5.40 -9.74 17.52
CA ASP A 8 -4.67 -10.20 16.33
C ASP A 8 -4.95 -9.26 15.12
N ASP A 9 -6.19 -8.75 15.00
CA ASP A 9 -6.56 -7.76 13.97
C ASP A 9 -5.84 -6.41 14.12
N LYS A 10 -5.58 -5.94 15.36
CA LYS A 10 -4.85 -4.68 15.60
C LYS A 10 -3.35 -4.82 15.39
N GLU A 11 -2.81 -6.02 15.60
CA GLU A 11 -1.41 -6.33 15.29
C GLU A 11 -1.19 -6.35 13.77
N ARG A 12 -2.18 -6.85 13.00
CA ARG A 12 -2.10 -6.96 11.53
C ARG A 12 -2.56 -5.72 10.75
N TYR A 13 -3.41 -4.86 11.32
CA TYR A 13 -3.99 -3.72 10.59
C TYR A 13 -3.98 -2.43 11.42
N LEU A 14 -3.70 -1.31 10.75
CA LEU A 14 -3.96 0.03 11.27
C LEU A 14 -5.25 0.60 10.68
N THR A 15 -6.04 1.27 11.52
CA THR A 15 -7.29 1.91 11.09
C THR A 15 -7.08 3.42 11.01
N TYR A 16 -7.34 3.99 9.83
CA TYR A 16 -7.25 5.42 9.58
C TYR A 16 -8.65 6.03 9.45
N SER A 17 -8.90 7.08 10.21
CA SER A 17 -10.11 7.90 10.09
C SER A 17 -9.90 8.98 9.03
N ILE A 18 -10.87 9.16 8.14
CA ILE A 18 -10.87 10.11 7.04
C ILE A 18 -12.10 10.99 7.16
N THR A 19 -11.91 12.28 7.38
CA THR A 19 -13.01 13.25 7.41
C THR A 19 -13.43 13.55 5.96
N VAL A 20 -14.65 13.12 5.60
CA VAL A 20 -15.26 13.32 4.28
C VAL A 20 -16.06 14.62 4.24
N ARG A 21 -16.65 14.99 5.37
CA ARG A 21 -17.34 16.27 5.55
C ARG A 21 -16.92 16.87 6.88
N ALA A 22 -16.32 18.05 6.84
CA ALA A 22 -16.00 18.80 8.04
C ALA A 22 -17.30 19.19 8.76
N GLY A 23 -17.36 18.95 10.07
CA GLY A 23 -18.46 19.43 10.88
C GLY A 23 -18.45 20.95 10.99
N ASP A 24 -19.62 21.58 10.87
CA ASP A 24 -19.81 23.01 11.10
C ASP A 24 -20.87 23.18 12.19
N LYS A 25 -20.41 23.54 13.39
CA LYS A 25 -21.30 23.72 14.55
C LYS A 25 -22.26 24.89 14.37
N ALA A 26 -21.88 25.92 13.61
CA ALA A 26 -22.74 27.08 13.36
C ALA A 26 -23.86 26.77 12.34
N LYS A 27 -23.65 25.75 11.49
CA LYS A 27 -24.62 25.31 10.47
C LYS A 27 -25.27 23.96 10.79
N GLU A 28 -25.07 23.44 12.02
CA GLU A 28 -25.52 22.11 12.44
C GLU A 28 -25.09 20.95 11.51
N ILE A 29 -23.98 21.12 10.78
CA ILE A 29 -23.47 20.09 9.88
C ILE A 29 -22.67 19.08 10.72
N LYS A 30 -23.12 17.82 10.73
CA LYS A 30 -22.39 16.73 11.37
C LYS A 30 -21.14 16.39 10.58
N GLU A 31 -20.05 16.16 11.31
CA GLU A 31 -18.82 15.61 10.73
C GLU A 31 -19.09 14.20 10.21
N GLU A 32 -18.70 13.94 8.96
CA GLU A 32 -18.78 12.62 8.36
C GLU A 32 -17.36 12.04 8.29
N VAL A 33 -17.15 10.95 9.00
CA VAL A 33 -15.86 10.26 9.07
C VAL A 33 -16.03 8.85 8.54
N VAL A 34 -15.19 8.47 7.59
CA VAL A 34 -15.07 7.10 7.08
C VAL A 34 -13.79 6.48 7.63
N THR A 35 -13.83 5.20 7.97
CA THR A 35 -12.64 4.46 8.41
C THR A 35 -12.10 3.61 7.28
N LYS A 36 -10.77 3.55 7.15
CA LYS A 36 -10.07 2.68 6.21
C LYS A 36 -9.03 1.86 6.97
N LYS A 37 -9.13 0.54 6.84
CA LYS A 37 -8.10 -0.39 7.35
C LYS A 37 -6.95 -0.47 6.34
N MET A 38 -5.73 -0.45 6.85
CA MET A 38 -4.50 -0.66 6.09
C MET A 38 -3.73 -1.79 6.75
N PRO A 39 -3.42 -2.90 6.04
CA PRO A 39 -2.60 -3.95 6.60
C PRO A 39 -1.18 -3.46 6.83
N LYS A 40 -0.54 -3.95 7.89
CA LYS A 40 0.91 -3.93 7.97
C LYS A 40 1.49 -4.94 6.98
N PHE A 41 2.69 -4.69 6.50
CA PHE A 41 3.41 -5.60 5.62
C PHE A 41 4.55 -6.23 6.40
N ASN A 42 4.38 -7.51 6.75
CA ASN A 42 5.35 -8.30 7.50
C ASN A 42 5.84 -9.52 6.71
N GLU A 43 4.94 -10.17 5.98
CA GLU A 43 5.17 -11.35 5.17
C GLU A 43 4.32 -11.24 3.90
N GLY A 44 4.88 -11.62 2.76
CA GLY A 44 4.15 -11.57 1.49
C GLY A 44 5.07 -11.70 0.28
N GLY A 45 4.50 -12.17 -0.83
CA GLY A 45 5.23 -12.24 -2.09
C GLY A 45 5.23 -10.90 -2.83
N PRO A 46 5.88 -10.86 -4.02
CA PRO A 46 5.89 -9.70 -4.89
C PRO A 46 4.52 -9.07 -5.17
N LYS A 47 3.49 -9.90 -5.44
CA LYS A 47 2.12 -9.43 -5.70
C LYS A 47 1.50 -8.74 -4.49
N ASP A 48 1.70 -9.32 -3.30
CA ASP A 48 1.15 -8.79 -2.06
C ASP A 48 1.78 -7.43 -1.74
N PHE A 49 3.08 -7.27 -1.98
CA PHE A 49 3.77 -5.99 -1.80
C PHE A 49 3.27 -4.93 -2.78
N LEU A 50 3.08 -5.26 -4.06
CA LEU A 50 2.57 -4.29 -5.04
C LEU A 50 1.14 -3.86 -4.75
N ASP A 51 0.29 -4.80 -4.33
CA ASP A 51 -1.07 -4.47 -3.89
C ASP A 51 -1.05 -3.60 -2.62
N TRP A 52 -0.16 -3.91 -1.67
CA TRP A 52 0.05 -3.10 -0.46
C TRP A 52 0.52 -1.67 -0.82
N ALA A 53 1.54 -1.53 -1.66
CA ALA A 53 2.11 -0.24 -2.08
C ALA A 53 1.07 0.59 -2.84
N TYR A 54 0.27 -0.04 -3.70
CA TYR A 54 -0.87 0.61 -4.34
C TYR A 54 -1.85 1.14 -3.29
N HIS A 55 -2.28 0.33 -2.33
CA HIS A 55 -3.23 0.74 -1.30
C HIS A 55 -2.69 1.82 -0.37
N PHE A 56 -1.39 1.77 -0.04
CA PHE A 56 -0.68 2.80 0.69
C PHE A 56 -0.71 4.13 -0.06
N SER A 57 -0.38 4.13 -1.36
CA SER A 57 -0.40 5.35 -2.18
C SER A 57 -1.80 5.99 -2.25
N GLN A 58 -2.84 5.16 -2.34
CA GLN A 58 -4.24 5.62 -2.35
C GLN A 58 -4.64 6.20 -0.99
N LEU A 59 -4.21 5.57 0.11
CA LEU A 59 -4.46 6.09 1.46
C LEU A 59 -3.74 7.43 1.68
N ALA A 60 -2.47 7.54 1.28
CA ALA A 60 -1.69 8.76 1.38
C ALA A 60 -2.34 9.93 0.62
N LYS A 61 -2.82 9.67 -0.60
CA LYS A 61 -3.57 10.67 -1.39
C LYS A 61 -4.86 11.10 -0.69
N LEU A 62 -5.63 10.14 -0.17
CA LEU A 62 -6.92 10.39 0.47
C LEU A 62 -6.78 11.12 1.82
N LYS A 63 -5.68 10.91 2.53
CA LYS A 63 -5.35 11.58 3.80
C LYS A 63 -4.55 12.88 3.61
N HIS A 64 -4.19 13.22 2.37
CA HIS A 64 -3.33 14.36 2.03
C HIS A 64 -1.99 14.33 2.77
N TRP A 65 -1.39 13.15 2.91
CA TRP A 65 -0.10 12.98 3.57
C TRP A 65 1.01 13.74 2.84
N ASN A 66 1.73 14.56 3.60
CA ASN A 66 2.98 15.13 3.15
C ASN A 66 4.10 14.06 3.18
N THR A 67 5.31 14.43 2.78
CA THR A 67 6.44 13.49 2.74
C THR A 67 6.78 12.93 4.12
N GLU A 68 6.77 13.74 5.17
CA GLU A 68 7.03 13.29 6.55
C GLU A 68 6.00 12.27 7.01
N ASP A 69 4.72 12.53 6.72
CA ASP A 69 3.63 11.60 7.01
C ASP A 69 3.86 10.27 6.28
N LYS A 70 4.31 10.29 5.02
CA LYS A 70 4.60 9.06 4.27
C LYS A 70 5.73 8.25 4.91
N PHE A 71 6.83 8.89 5.31
CA PHE A 71 7.92 8.22 6.03
C PHE A 71 7.44 7.65 7.36
N LEU A 72 6.76 8.46 8.18
CA LEU A 72 6.23 8.04 9.47
C LEU A 72 5.29 6.84 9.33
N ASN A 73 4.31 6.92 8.43
CA ASN A 73 3.34 5.84 8.27
C ASN A 73 3.97 4.58 7.64
N SER A 74 5.02 4.72 6.83
CA SER A 74 5.78 3.56 6.34
C SER A 74 6.52 2.86 7.46
N ASN A 75 7.17 3.59 8.38
CA ASN A 75 7.84 2.99 9.55
C ASN A 75 6.88 2.29 10.51
N ILE A 76 5.59 2.65 10.51
CA ILE A 76 4.58 1.98 11.36
C ILE A 76 3.96 0.77 10.64
N LEU A 77 3.84 0.83 9.31
CA LEU A 77 3.16 -0.19 8.51
C LEU A 77 4.10 -1.26 7.93
N LEU A 78 5.38 -0.98 7.73
CA LEU A 78 6.37 -1.97 7.32
C LEU A 78 6.92 -2.67 8.56
N GLU A 79 7.21 -3.96 8.44
CA GLU A 79 7.83 -4.78 9.48
C GLU A 79 8.92 -5.69 8.87
N GLY A 80 9.79 -6.25 9.73
CA GLY A 80 10.84 -7.20 9.32
C GLY A 80 11.90 -6.62 8.38
N ASP A 81 12.47 -7.48 7.53
CA ASP A 81 13.58 -7.14 6.62
C ASP A 81 13.26 -5.95 5.69
N LEU A 82 12.00 -5.80 5.30
CA LEU A 82 11.58 -4.70 4.45
C LEU A 82 11.60 -3.35 5.18
N LEU A 83 11.25 -3.33 6.47
CA LEU A 83 11.38 -2.13 7.31
C LEU A 83 12.85 -1.77 7.48
N GLU A 84 13.70 -2.75 7.82
CA GLU A 84 15.14 -2.53 7.99
C GLU A 84 15.77 -1.95 6.72
N ALA A 85 15.46 -2.51 5.55
CA ALA A 85 15.93 -2.02 4.27
C ALA A 85 15.35 -0.62 3.91
N PHE A 86 14.13 -0.33 4.33
CA PHE A 86 13.52 0.99 4.14
C PHE A 86 14.19 2.05 5.00
N GLU A 87 14.45 1.76 6.28
CA GLU A 87 15.14 2.67 7.18
C GLU A 87 16.56 2.95 6.67
N ASP A 88 17.34 1.93 6.32
CA ASP A 88 18.68 2.08 5.73
C ASP A 88 18.66 2.95 4.46
N ALA A 89 17.70 2.69 3.57
CA ALA A 89 17.57 3.47 2.33
C ALA A 89 17.04 4.90 2.55
N ALA A 90 16.34 5.16 3.65
CA ALA A 90 15.81 6.47 4.03
C ALA A 90 16.86 7.38 4.67
N PHE A 91 17.90 6.82 5.30
CA PHE A 91 19.03 7.58 5.81
C PHE A 91 19.90 8.06 4.65
N THR A 92 19.94 9.38 4.44
CA THR A 92 20.83 10.04 3.49
C THR A 92 21.45 11.28 4.14
N ASP A 93 22.69 11.62 3.79
CA ASP A 93 23.44 12.79 4.33
C ASP A 93 22.77 14.16 4.14
N ASP A 94 21.65 14.23 3.40
CA ASP A 94 20.87 15.43 3.17
C ASP A 94 19.55 15.38 3.95
N ASP A 95 19.41 16.31 4.90
CA ASP A 95 18.31 16.43 5.86
C ASP A 95 16.93 16.72 5.23
N THR A 96 16.87 17.12 3.96
CA THR A 96 15.60 17.50 3.33
C THR A 96 14.80 16.29 2.83
N ARG A 97 13.75 15.87 3.53
CA ARG A 97 12.86 14.80 3.06
C ARG A 97 11.97 15.30 1.91
N THR A 98 12.09 14.66 0.74
CA THR A 98 11.25 14.93 -0.44
C THR A 98 10.50 13.68 -0.89
N ASP A 99 9.42 13.86 -1.65
CA ASP A 99 8.64 12.76 -2.22
C ASP A 99 9.49 11.85 -3.14
N GLU A 100 10.48 12.41 -3.82
CA GLU A 100 11.45 11.66 -4.62
C GLU A 100 12.33 10.77 -3.74
N LYS A 101 12.82 11.29 -2.59
CA LYS A 101 13.58 10.48 -1.62
C LYS A 101 12.73 9.37 -1.03
N PHE A 102 11.46 9.65 -0.71
CA PHE A 102 10.53 8.62 -0.24
C PHE A 102 10.37 7.51 -1.28
N THR A 103 10.10 7.88 -2.53
CA THR A 103 9.92 6.93 -3.63
C THR A 103 11.18 6.11 -3.87
N ARG A 104 12.36 6.74 -3.81
CA ARG A 104 13.65 6.09 -3.94
C ARG A 104 13.94 5.12 -2.78
N ALA A 105 13.65 5.52 -1.54
CA ALA A 105 13.83 4.67 -0.37
C ALA A 105 12.96 3.43 -0.46
N LEU A 106 11.68 3.60 -0.81
CA LEU A 106 10.75 2.49 -0.98
C LEU A 106 11.15 1.55 -2.13
N ARG A 107 11.62 2.08 -3.27
CA ARG A 107 12.15 1.28 -4.39
C ARG A 107 13.43 0.51 -4.04
N LYS A 108 14.32 1.10 -3.23
CA LYS A 108 15.52 0.40 -2.75
C LYS A 108 15.15 -0.72 -1.79
N ALA A 109 14.27 -0.45 -0.83
CA ALA A 109 13.78 -1.43 0.13
C ALA A 109 13.06 -2.59 -0.56
N SER A 110 12.29 -2.30 -1.62
CA SER A 110 11.49 -3.31 -2.29
C SER A 110 12.29 -4.45 -2.90
N ILE A 111 13.60 -4.32 -3.12
CA ILE A 111 14.48 -5.40 -3.61
C ILE A 111 14.46 -6.63 -2.69
N VAL A 112 14.18 -6.44 -1.39
CA VAL A 112 14.03 -7.54 -0.42
C VAL A 112 12.84 -8.45 -0.76
N VAL A 113 11.83 -7.92 -1.45
CA VAL A 113 10.57 -8.63 -1.75
C VAL A 113 10.35 -8.82 -3.25
N LEU A 114 10.83 -7.90 -4.09
CA LEU A 114 10.66 -7.87 -5.54
C LEU A 114 11.95 -8.31 -6.23
N PRO A 115 11.91 -9.42 -6.99
CA PRO A 115 12.96 -9.75 -7.95
C PRO A 115 13.18 -8.60 -8.95
N VAL A 116 14.43 -8.44 -9.40
CA VAL A 116 14.84 -7.33 -10.28
C VAL A 116 14.08 -7.32 -11.61
N ASP A 117 13.70 -8.50 -12.10
CA ASP A 117 13.01 -8.76 -13.36
C ASP A 117 11.49 -8.96 -13.19
N TYR A 118 10.93 -8.65 -12.03
CA TYR A 118 9.53 -8.94 -11.75
C TYR A 118 8.55 -8.18 -12.66
N SER A 119 8.95 -7.05 -13.25
CA SER A 119 8.18 -6.38 -14.29
C SER A 119 7.98 -7.25 -15.52
N GLU A 120 9.00 -8.01 -15.93
CA GLU A 120 8.92 -8.95 -17.05
C GLU A 120 7.95 -10.09 -16.73
N THR A 121 8.00 -10.62 -15.50
CA THR A 121 7.04 -11.63 -15.03
C THR A 121 5.59 -11.15 -15.15
N ILE A 122 5.29 -9.91 -14.76
CA ILE A 122 3.92 -9.36 -14.89
C ILE A 122 3.53 -9.18 -16.35
N GLN A 123 4.45 -8.71 -17.20
CA GLN A 123 4.20 -8.53 -18.63
C GLN A 123 3.93 -9.86 -19.34
N GLU A 124 4.69 -10.91 -19.01
CA GLU A 124 4.45 -12.27 -19.49
C GLU A 124 3.10 -12.80 -19.01
N GLU A 125 2.77 -12.65 -17.72
CA GLU A 125 1.46 -13.06 -17.19
C GLU A 125 0.30 -12.34 -17.88
N LEU A 126 0.45 -11.04 -18.16
CA LEU A 126 -0.54 -10.26 -18.91
C LEU A 126 -0.68 -10.76 -20.35
N TRP A 127 0.44 -11.07 -21.00
CA TRP A 127 0.47 -11.56 -22.38
C TRP A 127 -0.17 -12.95 -22.52
N GLU A 128 0.12 -13.84 -21.58
CA GLU A 128 -0.41 -15.20 -21.56
C GLU A 128 -1.85 -15.27 -21.03
N MET A 129 -2.36 -14.18 -20.46
CA MET A 129 -3.66 -14.16 -19.82
C MET A 129 -4.78 -14.51 -20.81
N ARG A 130 -5.52 -15.57 -20.50
CA ARG A 130 -6.70 -15.99 -21.27
C ARG A 130 -7.90 -16.18 -20.36
N LYS A 131 -9.07 -15.78 -20.86
CA LYS A 131 -10.35 -16.07 -20.21
C LYS A 131 -10.68 -17.54 -20.40
N SER A 132 -10.90 -18.28 -19.32
CA SER A 132 -11.36 -19.65 -19.43
C SER A 132 -12.85 -19.71 -19.81
N ARG A 133 -13.31 -20.87 -20.30
CA ARG A 133 -14.74 -21.06 -20.61
C ARG A 133 -15.62 -21.04 -19.35
N SER A 134 -15.10 -21.50 -18.21
CA SER A 134 -15.80 -21.54 -16.92
C SER A 134 -15.78 -20.20 -16.18
N GLU A 135 -14.90 -19.28 -16.57
CA GLU A 135 -14.75 -17.98 -15.92
C GLU A 135 -15.77 -16.97 -16.47
N THR A 136 -16.29 -16.10 -15.60
CA THR A 136 -17.13 -14.97 -16.03
C THR A 136 -16.29 -13.85 -16.64
N LEU A 137 -16.89 -12.97 -17.46
CA LEU A 137 -16.18 -11.79 -17.95
C LEU A 137 -15.74 -10.86 -16.81
N ALA A 138 -16.54 -10.78 -15.73
CA ALA A 138 -16.25 -9.95 -14.59
C ALA A 138 -15.00 -10.43 -13.83
N ASP A 139 -14.86 -11.74 -13.62
CA ASP A 139 -13.70 -12.32 -12.93
C ASP A 139 -12.43 -12.16 -13.75
N TYR A 140 -12.51 -12.42 -15.07
CA TYR A 140 -11.39 -12.16 -15.98
C TYR A 140 -10.95 -10.70 -15.93
N SER A 141 -11.91 -9.78 -16.06
CA SER A 141 -11.63 -8.35 -16.03
C SER A 141 -11.02 -7.91 -14.69
N LYS A 142 -11.46 -8.50 -13.57
CA LYS A 142 -10.91 -8.26 -12.24
C LYS A 142 -9.45 -8.68 -12.16
N ARG A 143 -9.10 -9.88 -12.63
CA ARG A 143 -7.71 -10.37 -12.65
C ARG A 143 -6.83 -9.52 -13.56
N PHE A 144 -7.32 -9.16 -14.75
CA PHE A 144 -6.58 -8.33 -15.71
C PHE A 144 -6.24 -6.97 -15.12
N ARG A 145 -7.24 -6.29 -14.52
CA ARG A 145 -7.02 -5.00 -13.85
C ARG A 145 -6.13 -5.11 -12.62
N ALA A 146 -6.05 -6.26 -11.96
CA ALA A 146 -5.11 -6.47 -10.86
C ALA A 146 -3.67 -6.45 -11.40
N LEU A 147 -3.37 -7.24 -12.43
CA LEU A 147 -2.04 -7.30 -13.04
C LEU A 147 -1.61 -5.95 -13.63
N VAL A 148 -2.50 -5.24 -14.34
CA VAL A 148 -2.20 -3.89 -14.87
C VAL A 148 -1.90 -2.89 -13.75
N ARG A 149 -2.59 -2.98 -12.61
CA ARG A 149 -2.29 -2.10 -11.46
C ARG A 149 -0.93 -2.44 -10.83
N GLN A 150 -0.56 -3.71 -10.78
CA GLN A 150 0.74 -4.14 -10.29
C GLN A 150 1.87 -3.65 -11.20
N GLU A 151 1.73 -3.79 -12.52
CA GLU A 151 2.66 -3.22 -13.50
C GLU A 151 2.82 -1.71 -13.31
N HIS A 152 1.72 -0.97 -13.19
CA HIS A 152 1.76 0.48 -13.00
C HIS A 152 2.39 0.90 -11.67
N THR A 153 2.38 0.03 -10.65
CA THR A 153 3.00 0.30 -9.35
C THR A 153 4.53 0.15 -9.39
N LEU A 154 5.06 -0.62 -10.35
CA LEU A 154 6.50 -0.78 -10.57
C LEU A 154 7.12 0.41 -11.35
N ALA A 155 6.36 1.01 -12.27
CA ALA A 155 6.80 2.11 -13.13
C ALA A 155 7.12 3.41 -12.35
#